data_AF-A0A926VCV2-F1
#
_entry.id   AF-A0A926VCV2-F1
#
_cell.length_a   1.000
_cell.length_b   1.000
_cell.length_c   1.000
_cell.angle_alpha   90.00
_cell.angle_beta   90.00
_cell.angle_gamma   90.00
#
_symmetry.space_group_name_H-M   'P 1'
#
loop_
_entity.id
_entity.type
_entity.pdbx_description
1 polymer ?
#
loop_
_entity_poly.entity_id
_entity_poly.type
_entity_poly.pdbx_seq_one_letter_code
_entity_poly.pdbx_strand_id
1 'polypeptide(L)'
;MSRQISISSKAIFTVALSLDLCAIVLLPHQVLSLTNKVERDFISSENFPASNFEIAQYVPPKNLGVPPETASGATRSGSCSRDEQSTSILLTALIPSLNKDDNWALTTAENPQMFVYVPQTSARMAEFALQDEDGKDVYRTTFTISGAAGIVSFSVPKNAVKLEKNQNYHWYFSIFCSDKNRRQSSTVDGWIRRVELNSLRPNLANELEGVGEKERSQLYAQNGVWYDALATLAELRRDDPNDTALAQEWKKLLESAGLKELGDFPIIPLN
;
A
#
# COMPACT_ATOMS: atom_id res chain seq x y z
N MET A 1 -10.53 45.46 -63.71
CA MET A 1 -9.14 45.98 -63.73
C MET A 1 -8.21 44.83 -64.08
N SER A 2 -7.38 45.04 -65.12
CA SER A 2 -6.28 44.21 -65.69
C SER A 2 -6.62 42.76 -66.11
N ARG A 3 -6.75 42.40 -67.40
CA ARG A 3 -5.71 42.27 -68.47
C ARG A 3 -4.50 41.45 -68.03
N GLN A 4 -3.92 40.50 -68.77
CA GLN A 4 -4.17 39.79 -70.04
C GLN A 4 -2.92 38.86 -70.20
N ILE A 5 -3.05 37.71 -70.89
CA ILE A 5 -2.06 37.18 -71.88
C ILE A 5 -0.75 36.60 -71.27
N SER A 6 -0.08 35.51 -71.72
CA SER A 6 0.01 34.76 -72.98
C SER A 6 0.86 33.48 -72.74
N ILE A 7 0.47 32.30 -73.24
CA ILE A 7 0.94 31.61 -74.49
C ILE A 7 2.29 30.84 -74.35
N SER A 8 2.17 29.51 -74.53
CA SER A 8 2.96 28.58 -75.37
C SER A 8 4.50 28.60 -75.34
N SER A 9 5.14 27.45 -75.17
CA SER A 9 5.68 26.70 -76.32
C SER A 9 6.30 25.35 -75.94
N LYS A 10 6.12 24.44 -76.90
CA LYS A 10 6.55 23.05 -77.07
C LYS A 10 8.08 22.87 -77.01
N ALA A 11 8.54 21.67 -76.66
CA ALA A 11 9.43 20.88 -77.52
C ALA A 11 9.57 19.43 -77.00
N ILE A 12 9.30 18.49 -77.90
CA ILE A 12 9.61 17.06 -77.84
C ILE A 12 11.05 16.89 -78.36
N PHE A 13 11.88 16.04 -77.75
CA PHE A 13 12.92 15.32 -78.49
C PHE A 13 13.24 13.97 -77.82
N THR A 14 13.60 13.03 -78.67
CA THR A 14 13.44 11.59 -78.56
C THR A 14 14.83 10.91 -78.59
N VAL A 15 14.90 9.70 -78.03
CA VAL A 15 15.85 8.59 -78.33
C VAL A 15 17.31 8.72 -77.89
N ALA A 16 17.78 7.77 -77.06
CA ALA A 16 18.88 6.88 -77.42
C ALA A 16 18.90 5.63 -76.50
N LEU A 17 18.81 4.48 -77.16
CA LEU A 17 19.00 3.12 -76.64
C LEU A 17 20.51 2.81 -76.72
N SER A 18 21.11 2.29 -75.66
CA SER A 18 22.36 1.53 -75.80
C SER A 18 22.47 0.50 -74.67
N LEU A 19 22.28 -0.77 -75.04
CA LEU A 19 22.77 -1.93 -74.32
C LEU A 19 24.27 -2.02 -74.59
N ASP A 20 25.10 -1.94 -73.55
CA ASP A 20 26.47 -2.44 -73.61
C ASP A 20 26.69 -3.44 -72.48
N LEU A 21 26.99 -4.65 -72.92
CA LEU A 21 27.29 -5.83 -72.13
C LEU A 21 28.79 -6.05 -72.27
N CYS A 22 29.63 -5.70 -71.29
CA CYS A 22 30.97 -6.29 -71.23
C CYS A 22 31.70 -6.11 -69.89
N ALA A 23 32.36 -7.21 -69.54
CA ALA A 23 33.60 -7.31 -68.75
C ALA A 23 33.53 -7.11 -67.23
N ILE A 24 33.42 -8.28 -66.57
CA ILE A 24 34.01 -8.58 -65.27
C ILE A 24 35.48 -8.14 -65.28
N VAL A 25 35.86 -7.19 -64.42
CA VAL A 25 37.24 -6.89 -64.07
C VAL A 25 37.42 -7.19 -62.58
N LEU A 26 38.15 -8.26 -62.31
CA LEU A 26 38.72 -8.56 -61.01
C LEU A 26 39.88 -7.59 -60.76
N LEU A 27 39.79 -6.77 -59.71
CA LEU A 27 40.96 -6.20 -59.05
C LEU A 27 40.78 -6.28 -57.52
N PRO A 28 41.80 -6.75 -56.78
CA PRO A 28 41.77 -6.82 -55.34
C PRO A 28 42.28 -5.49 -54.77
N HIS A 29 41.46 -4.78 -54.01
CA HIS A 29 41.98 -3.76 -53.12
C HIS A 29 41.33 -3.84 -51.76
N GLN A 30 42.21 -4.03 -50.78
CA GLN A 30 41.92 -4.02 -49.37
C GLN A 30 41.35 -2.67 -48.98
N VAL A 31 40.19 -2.69 -48.33
CA VAL A 31 39.66 -1.57 -47.59
C VAL A 31 39.49 -2.04 -46.15
N LEU A 32 40.41 -1.61 -45.30
CA LEU A 32 40.24 -1.59 -43.85
C LEU A 32 39.14 -0.57 -43.54
N SER A 33 37.95 -1.05 -43.17
CA SER A 33 36.96 -0.23 -42.47
C SER A 33 36.56 -0.94 -41.18
N LEU A 34 36.92 -0.30 -40.07
CA LEU A 34 36.58 -0.65 -38.69
C LEU A 34 35.08 -0.90 -38.58
N THR A 35 34.69 -2.17 -38.46
CA THR A 35 33.39 -2.52 -37.90
C THR A 35 33.67 -3.22 -36.59
N ASN A 36 33.24 -2.56 -35.51
CA ASN A 36 33.33 -3.08 -34.16
C ASN A 36 32.72 -4.48 -34.17
N LYS A 37 33.58 -5.46 -33.88
CA LYS A 37 33.21 -6.77 -33.41
C LYS A 37 32.40 -6.51 -32.13
N VAL A 38 31.08 -6.40 -32.26
CA VAL A 38 30.18 -6.58 -31.13
C VAL A 38 30.29 -8.07 -30.83
N GLU A 39 31.34 -8.39 -30.10
CA GLU A 39 31.46 -9.60 -29.32
C GLU A 39 30.12 -9.71 -28.59
N ARG A 40 29.48 -10.85 -28.76
CA ARG A 40 28.37 -11.27 -27.91
C ARG A 40 28.95 -11.45 -26.52
N ASP A 41 29.17 -10.34 -25.83
CA ASP A 41 29.13 -10.31 -24.38
C ASP A 41 27.65 -10.52 -24.06
N PHE A 42 27.29 -11.80 -24.06
CA PHE A 42 26.35 -12.34 -23.10
C PHE A 42 26.86 -11.85 -21.75
N ILE A 43 26.44 -10.65 -21.35
CA ILE A 43 26.37 -10.30 -19.95
C ILE A 43 25.43 -11.35 -19.41
N SER A 44 26.04 -12.38 -18.85
CA SER A 44 25.47 -13.23 -17.82
C SER A 44 24.49 -12.36 -17.07
N SER A 45 23.20 -12.67 -17.23
CA SER A 45 22.22 -12.28 -16.22
C SER A 45 22.85 -12.71 -14.92
N GLU A 46 23.39 -11.75 -14.16
CA GLU A 46 23.57 -12.00 -12.76
C GLU A 46 22.20 -12.43 -12.32
N ASN A 47 22.11 -13.69 -11.90
CA ASN A 47 20.99 -14.18 -11.14
C ASN A 47 20.89 -13.23 -9.97
N PHE A 48 20.11 -12.16 -10.11
CA PHE A 48 19.45 -11.57 -8.97
C PHE A 48 18.75 -12.77 -8.36
N PRO A 49 19.15 -13.20 -7.14
CA PRO A 49 18.34 -14.19 -6.47
C PRO A 49 16.95 -13.56 -6.44
N ALA A 50 15.98 -14.22 -7.09
CA ALA A 50 14.61 -14.05 -6.70
C ALA A 50 14.66 -14.35 -5.21
N SER A 51 14.67 -13.30 -4.39
CA SER A 51 14.57 -13.48 -2.96
C SER A 51 13.27 -14.23 -2.81
N ASN A 52 13.38 -15.45 -2.28
CA ASN A 52 12.24 -16.21 -1.81
C ASN A 52 11.57 -15.34 -0.73
N PHE A 53 10.72 -14.41 -1.15
CA PHE A 53 9.76 -13.68 -0.32
C PHE A 53 8.68 -14.69 0.06
N GLU A 54 9.08 -15.72 0.80
CA GLU A 54 8.20 -16.86 1.05
C GLU A 54 7.07 -16.49 2.01
N ILE A 55 7.19 -15.39 2.77
CA ILE A 55 6.22 -15.00 3.81
C ILE A 55 6.17 -13.48 4.06
N ALA A 56 4.96 -12.92 4.16
CA ALA A 56 4.66 -11.61 4.73
C ALA A 56 5.00 -11.61 6.23
N GLN A 57 6.24 -11.27 6.53
CA GLN A 57 6.73 -11.11 7.90
C GLN A 57 6.94 -9.63 8.20
N TYR A 58 6.24 -9.12 9.21
CA TYR A 58 6.46 -7.78 9.71
C TYR A 58 7.80 -7.69 10.45
N VAL A 59 8.58 -6.66 10.11
CA VAL A 59 9.85 -6.35 10.78
C VAL A 59 9.71 -4.96 11.41
N PRO A 60 9.68 -4.87 12.75
CA PRO A 60 9.62 -3.58 13.44
C PRO A 60 10.81 -2.69 13.08
N PRO A 61 10.61 -1.40 12.77
CA PRO A 61 11.70 -0.47 12.59
C PRO A 61 12.55 -0.32 13.85
N LYS A 62 13.88 -0.29 13.69
CA LYS A 62 14.85 -0.33 14.79
C LYS A 62 14.83 0.90 15.71
N ASN A 63 14.35 2.04 15.20
CA ASN A 63 14.33 3.33 15.90
C ASN A 63 12.94 3.95 15.86
N LEU A 64 11.93 3.12 16.09
CA LEU A 64 10.60 3.61 16.38
C LEU A 64 10.72 4.62 17.56
N GLY A 65 11.22 4.20 18.72
CA GLY A 65 11.11 5.00 19.94
C GLY A 65 9.79 4.71 20.67
N VAL A 66 9.50 5.48 21.71
CA VAL A 66 8.24 5.36 22.45
C VAL A 66 7.23 6.38 21.93
N PRO A 67 5.94 6.03 21.89
CA PRO A 67 4.88 6.97 21.57
C PRO A 67 4.92 8.18 22.51
N PRO A 68 4.48 9.38 22.06
CA PRO A 68 4.34 10.53 22.94
C PRO A 68 3.48 10.19 24.16
N GLU A 69 3.86 10.73 25.34
CA GLU A 69 3.08 10.54 26.55
C GLU A 69 1.67 11.11 26.37
N THR A 70 0.66 10.27 26.49
CA THR A 70 -0.73 10.70 26.44
C THR A 70 -1.11 11.34 27.78
N ALA A 71 -1.74 12.51 27.75
CA ALA A 71 -2.37 13.08 28.93
C ALA A 71 -3.52 12.18 29.41
N SER A 72 -3.24 11.30 30.39
CA SER A 72 -4.17 10.53 31.23
C SER A 72 -5.54 10.20 30.58
N GLY A 73 -5.53 9.37 29.54
CA GLY A 73 -6.73 8.76 28.96
C GLY A 73 -6.65 7.25 29.14
N ALA A 74 -7.16 6.70 30.24
CA ALA A 74 -7.16 5.26 30.42
C ALA A 74 -7.96 4.58 29.30
N THR A 75 -7.29 3.74 28.50
CA THR A 75 -7.94 2.84 27.53
C THR A 75 -8.98 2.00 28.27
N ARG A 76 -10.25 2.14 27.88
CA ARG A 76 -11.37 1.36 28.45
C ARG A 76 -11.57 0.12 27.60
N SER A 77 -10.71 -0.88 27.79
CA SER A 77 -10.87 -2.21 27.22
C SER A 77 -11.99 -2.96 27.97
N GLY A 78 -13.24 -2.71 27.59
CA GLY A 78 -14.41 -3.40 28.13
C GLY A 78 -15.28 -4.02 27.04
N SER A 79 -16.07 -5.04 27.36
CA SER A 79 -17.19 -5.47 26.50
C SER A 79 -18.45 -4.67 26.85
N CYS A 80 -19.41 -4.60 25.94
CA CYS A 80 -20.72 -4.08 26.31
C CYS A 80 -21.39 -5.07 27.27
N SER A 81 -22.00 -4.57 28.34
CA SER A 81 -22.53 -5.42 29.43
C SER A 81 -23.66 -6.36 29.01
N ARG A 82 -24.23 -6.20 27.81
CA ARG A 82 -25.26 -7.05 27.22
C ARG A 82 -24.69 -8.12 26.29
N ASP A 83 -23.39 -8.10 26.05
CA ASP A 83 -22.75 -9.04 25.15
C ASP A 83 -22.40 -10.29 25.95
N GLU A 84 -23.01 -11.42 25.61
CA GLU A 84 -22.49 -12.71 26.05
C GLU A 84 -21.11 -12.89 25.42
N GLN A 85 -20.10 -13.17 26.24
CA GLN A 85 -18.73 -13.43 25.78
C GLN A 85 -18.69 -14.74 24.97
N SER A 86 -19.11 -14.69 23.71
CA SER A 86 -19.00 -15.83 22.78
C SER A 86 -17.55 -16.04 22.31
N THR A 87 -16.72 -15.01 22.40
CA THR A 87 -15.27 -15.04 22.13
C THR A 87 -14.50 -14.29 23.22
N SER A 88 -13.36 -14.83 23.67
CA SER A 88 -12.49 -14.19 24.67
C SER A 88 -11.75 -12.95 24.15
N ILE A 89 -11.82 -12.67 22.85
CA ILE A 89 -11.14 -11.55 22.20
C ILE A 89 -12.01 -10.30 22.36
N LEU A 90 -11.42 -9.26 22.95
CA LEU A 90 -12.05 -7.95 23.13
C LEU A 90 -11.86 -7.06 21.89
N LEU A 91 -12.49 -5.89 21.88
CA LEU A 91 -12.18 -4.85 20.90
C LEU A 91 -10.66 -4.66 20.82
N THR A 92 -10.07 -4.80 19.63
CA THR A 92 -8.61 -4.83 19.46
C THR A 92 -8.20 -4.01 18.25
N ALA A 93 -7.26 -3.08 18.42
CA ALA A 93 -6.62 -2.37 17.32
C ALA A 93 -5.69 -3.34 16.57
N LEU A 94 -5.75 -3.37 15.23
CA LEU A 94 -4.80 -4.15 14.43
C LEU A 94 -3.52 -3.35 14.24
N ILE A 95 -2.78 -3.17 15.32
CA ILE A 95 -1.44 -2.59 15.38
C ILE A 95 -0.50 -3.66 15.93
N PRO A 96 0.78 -3.71 15.53
CA PRO A 96 1.71 -4.69 16.05
C PRO A 96 1.76 -4.66 17.58
N SER A 97 1.77 -5.84 18.19
CA SER A 97 1.78 -6.06 19.65
C SER A 97 2.89 -7.05 20.01
N LEU A 98 4.12 -6.75 19.58
CA LEU A 98 5.28 -7.61 19.84
C LEU A 98 5.90 -7.35 21.21
N ASN A 99 5.73 -6.12 21.71
CA ASN A 99 6.09 -5.70 23.05
C ASN A 99 4.89 -5.03 23.74
N LYS A 100 4.93 -4.97 25.07
CA LYS A 100 3.86 -4.41 25.91
C LYS A 100 3.57 -2.93 25.60
N ASP A 101 4.57 -2.20 25.14
CA ASP A 101 4.50 -0.76 24.88
C ASP A 101 4.28 -0.45 23.38
N ASP A 102 4.09 -1.49 22.55
CA ASP A 102 3.77 -1.32 21.14
C ASP A 102 2.30 -0.88 21.01
N ASN A 103 2.08 0.36 20.61
CA ASN A 103 0.76 0.86 20.21
C ASN A 103 0.87 1.78 18.98
N TRP A 104 1.92 1.63 18.17
CA TRP A 104 2.18 2.53 17.06
C TRP A 104 2.77 1.86 15.83
N ALA A 105 2.52 2.46 14.67
CA ALA A 105 2.91 1.89 13.38
C ALA A 105 3.15 3.00 12.33
N LEU A 106 3.88 2.64 11.27
CA LEU A 106 4.21 3.54 10.17
C LEU A 106 3.26 3.39 8.98
N THR A 107 3.04 4.49 8.27
CA THR A 107 2.38 4.50 6.97
C THR A 107 3.13 5.36 5.96
N THR A 108 2.94 5.14 4.65
CA THR A 108 3.40 6.07 3.61
C THR A 108 2.25 6.87 2.98
N ALA A 109 1.02 6.40 3.19
CA ALA A 109 -0.20 6.99 2.65
C ALA A 109 -0.57 8.33 3.32
N GLU A 110 -1.14 9.24 2.52
CA GLU A 110 -1.77 10.49 3.00
C GLU A 110 -3.05 10.24 3.80
N ASN A 111 -3.76 9.18 3.43
CA ASN A 111 -5.05 8.78 3.97
C ASN A 111 -4.99 7.27 4.25
N PRO A 112 -4.28 6.84 5.30
CA PRO A 112 -4.08 5.43 5.60
C PRO A 112 -5.40 4.74 5.95
N GLN A 113 -5.48 3.44 5.63
CA GLN A 113 -6.55 2.57 6.09
C GLN A 113 -6.12 1.96 7.43
N MET A 114 -6.98 2.12 8.44
CA MET A 114 -6.80 1.55 9.78
C MET A 114 -7.79 0.41 9.97
N PHE A 115 -7.45 -0.50 10.88
CA PHE A 115 -8.18 -1.74 11.08
C PHE A 115 -8.41 -2.00 12.56
N VAL A 116 -9.62 -2.44 12.90
CA VAL A 116 -10.01 -2.80 14.28
C VAL A 116 -10.78 -4.12 14.23
N TYR A 117 -10.45 -5.05 15.13
CA TYR A 117 -11.30 -6.21 15.38
C TYR A 117 -12.43 -5.78 16.31
N VAL A 118 -13.66 -5.92 15.82
CA VAL A 118 -14.89 -5.71 16.58
C VAL A 118 -15.42 -7.08 16.99
N PRO A 119 -15.53 -7.39 18.30
CA PRO A 119 -16.14 -8.62 18.75
C PRO A 119 -17.64 -8.61 18.49
N GLN A 120 -18.29 -9.78 18.61
CA GLN A 120 -19.75 -9.84 18.60
C GLN A 120 -20.29 -8.90 19.68
N THR A 121 -21.15 -7.95 19.28
CA THR A 121 -21.60 -6.89 20.17
C THR A 121 -23.02 -6.42 19.88
N SER A 122 -23.69 -5.96 20.93
CA SER A 122 -24.97 -5.24 20.87
C SER A 122 -24.82 -3.78 20.41
N ALA A 123 -23.59 -3.25 20.36
CA ALA A 123 -23.33 -1.91 19.84
C ALA A 123 -23.75 -1.77 18.37
N ARG A 124 -24.30 -0.60 18.05
CA ARG A 124 -24.69 -0.19 16.68
C ARG A 124 -23.93 1.05 16.21
N MET A 125 -23.53 1.87 17.17
CA MET A 125 -22.66 3.05 17.10
C MET A 125 -21.16 2.72 17.13
N ALA A 126 -20.36 3.09 16.12
CA ALA A 126 -18.92 3.31 16.30
C ALA A 126 -18.52 4.77 16.02
N GLU A 127 -17.46 5.25 16.64
CA GLU A 127 -16.83 6.55 16.37
C GLU A 127 -15.33 6.38 16.17
N PHE A 128 -14.82 7.09 15.17
CA PHE A 128 -13.41 7.27 14.92
C PHE A 128 -13.03 8.72 15.20
N ALA A 129 -11.93 8.93 15.91
CA ALA A 129 -11.32 10.22 16.10
C ALA A 129 -9.83 10.13 15.77
N LEU A 130 -9.29 11.16 15.14
CA LEU A 130 -7.88 11.34 14.83
C LEU A 130 -7.42 12.66 15.45
N GLN A 131 -6.35 12.59 16.23
CA GLN A 131 -5.73 13.73 16.90
C GLN A 131 -4.31 13.94 16.37
N ASP A 132 -3.87 15.20 16.33
CA ASP A 132 -2.46 15.54 16.14
C ASP A 132 -1.64 15.31 17.44
N GLU A 133 -0.33 15.58 17.39
CA GLU A 133 0.57 15.40 18.54
C GLU A 133 0.22 16.27 19.76
N ASP A 134 -0.49 17.38 19.55
CA ASP A 134 -0.95 18.29 20.60
C ASP A 134 -2.27 17.82 21.23
N GLY A 135 -2.82 16.68 20.78
CA GLY A 135 -4.09 16.12 21.24
C GLY A 135 -5.32 16.83 20.68
N LYS A 136 -5.16 17.65 19.63
CA LYS A 136 -6.28 18.33 18.99
C LYS A 136 -6.92 17.42 17.95
N ASP A 137 -8.23 17.26 18.05
CA ASP A 137 -9.04 16.58 17.04
C ASP A 137 -8.85 17.23 15.66
N VAL A 138 -8.26 16.49 14.73
CA VAL A 138 -8.14 16.89 13.31
C VAL A 138 -9.24 16.26 12.46
N TYR A 139 -9.76 15.10 12.87
CA TYR A 139 -10.89 14.45 12.20
C TYR A 139 -11.70 13.62 13.18
N ARG A 140 -13.03 13.59 13.00
CA ARG A 140 -13.93 12.75 13.78
C ARG A 140 -15.13 12.34 12.92
N THR A 141 -15.53 11.08 12.98
CA THR A 141 -16.70 10.56 12.27
C THR A 141 -17.34 9.39 13.01
N THR A 142 -18.55 9.04 12.63
CA THR A 142 -19.28 7.89 13.18
C THR A 142 -19.66 6.91 12.09
N PHE A 143 -19.64 5.62 12.43
CA PHE A 143 -20.05 4.53 11.53
C PHE A 143 -21.18 3.73 12.15
N THR A 144 -22.05 3.20 11.29
CA THR A 144 -23.00 2.17 11.71
C THR A 144 -22.31 0.81 11.64
N ILE A 145 -22.40 0.01 12.69
CA ILE A 145 -21.85 -1.35 12.74
C ILE A 145 -22.96 -2.40 12.89
N SER A 146 -22.76 -3.57 12.29
CA SER A 146 -23.73 -4.68 12.31
C SER A 146 -23.79 -5.41 13.65
N GLY A 147 -22.77 -5.24 14.49
CA GLY A 147 -22.57 -6.01 15.73
C GLY A 147 -22.07 -7.45 15.52
N ALA A 148 -21.83 -7.85 14.27
CA ALA A 148 -21.18 -9.13 13.98
C ALA A 148 -19.67 -9.06 14.26
N ALA A 149 -19.09 -10.16 14.74
CA ALA A 149 -17.65 -10.24 14.96
C ALA A 149 -16.90 -10.17 13.63
N GLY A 150 -15.86 -9.34 13.55
CA GLY A 150 -15.04 -9.20 12.35
C GLY A 150 -14.05 -8.04 12.41
N ILE A 151 -13.18 -7.99 11.42
CA ILE A 151 -12.16 -6.96 11.26
C ILE A 151 -12.75 -5.84 10.42
N VAL A 152 -12.99 -4.69 11.02
CA VAL A 152 -13.48 -3.51 10.32
C VAL A 152 -12.33 -2.66 9.81
N SER A 153 -12.48 -2.09 8.61
CA SER A 153 -11.51 -1.18 8.00
C SER A 153 -12.12 0.19 7.76
N PHE A 154 -11.38 1.26 8.02
CA PHE A 154 -11.81 2.64 7.81
C PHE A 154 -10.62 3.55 7.47
N SER A 155 -10.89 4.68 6.81
CA SER A 155 -9.87 5.66 6.43
C SER A 155 -10.43 7.07 6.53
N VAL A 156 -9.56 8.05 6.78
CA VAL A 156 -9.94 9.46 6.63
C VAL A 156 -10.21 9.76 5.15
N PRO A 157 -11.37 10.33 4.78
CA PRO A 157 -11.66 10.71 3.41
C PRO A 157 -10.60 11.64 2.83
N LYS A 158 -10.26 11.45 1.55
CA LYS A 158 -9.21 12.22 0.85
C LYS A 158 -9.45 13.74 0.84
N ASN A 159 -10.69 14.18 1.03
CA ASN A 159 -11.11 15.58 1.08
C ASN A 159 -11.20 16.16 2.50
N ALA A 160 -10.91 15.38 3.55
CA ALA A 160 -11.01 15.82 4.94
C ALA A 160 -9.65 16.25 5.51
N VAL A 161 -8.77 15.30 5.80
CA VAL A 161 -7.41 15.54 6.34
C VAL A 161 -6.43 14.64 5.63
N LYS A 162 -5.22 15.15 5.37
CA LYS A 162 -4.08 14.38 4.88
C LYS A 162 -3.00 14.37 5.95
N LEU A 163 -2.46 13.21 6.29
CA LEU A 163 -1.39 13.12 7.27
C LEU A 163 -0.14 13.79 6.72
N GLU A 164 0.46 14.67 7.53
CA GLU A 164 1.73 15.30 7.19
C GLU A 164 2.88 14.32 7.36
N LYS A 165 3.89 14.44 6.50
CA LYS A 165 5.09 13.59 6.58
C LYS A 165 5.85 13.90 7.87
N ASN A 166 6.37 12.84 8.47
CA ASN A 166 7.16 12.82 9.69
C ASN A 166 6.43 13.30 10.95
N GLN A 167 5.11 13.49 10.91
CA GLN A 167 4.29 13.85 12.05
C GLN A 167 3.54 12.63 12.62
N ASN A 168 3.45 12.54 13.95
CA ASN A 168 2.65 11.53 14.61
C ASN A 168 1.20 12.01 14.75
N TYR A 169 0.28 11.06 14.68
CA TYR A 169 -1.13 11.25 14.99
C TYR A 169 -1.58 10.12 15.91
N HIS A 170 -2.55 10.40 16.77
CA HIS A 170 -3.15 9.41 17.66
C HIS A 170 -4.60 9.20 17.25
N TRP A 171 -4.94 7.97 16.87
CA TRP A 171 -6.31 7.64 16.52
C TRP A 171 -6.99 6.83 17.62
N TYR A 172 -8.30 6.98 17.68
CA TYR A 172 -9.18 6.30 18.62
C TYR A 172 -10.36 5.70 17.86
N PHE A 173 -10.73 4.49 18.24
CA PHE A 173 -11.94 3.83 17.76
C PHE A 173 -12.77 3.39 18.96
N SER A 174 -14.00 3.88 19.04
CA SER A 174 -14.92 3.61 20.14
C SER A 174 -16.20 2.97 19.65
N ILE A 175 -16.66 1.90 20.30
CA ILE A 175 -18.02 1.37 20.13
C ILE A 175 -18.90 1.79 21.30
N PHE A 176 -20.13 2.18 21.03
CA PHE A 176 -21.09 2.63 22.04
C PHE A 176 -22.09 1.52 22.38
N CYS A 177 -22.08 1.09 23.63
CA CYS A 177 -22.94 0.01 24.13
C CYS A 177 -24.41 0.42 24.32
N SER A 178 -24.67 1.72 24.31
CA SER A 178 -25.99 2.29 24.45
C SER A 178 -26.05 3.62 23.71
N ASP A 179 -26.98 3.76 22.77
CA ASP A 179 -27.21 5.00 22.04
C ASP A 179 -27.61 6.16 22.97
N LYS A 180 -28.14 5.84 24.16
CA LYS A 180 -28.56 6.83 25.16
C LYS A 180 -27.45 7.25 26.10
N ASN A 181 -26.36 6.49 26.22
CA ASN A 181 -25.30 6.76 27.17
C ASN A 181 -23.91 6.46 26.59
N ARG A 182 -23.32 7.49 25.97
CA ARG A 182 -21.96 7.43 25.39
C ARG A 182 -20.85 7.19 26.42
N ARG A 183 -21.14 7.26 27.73
CA ARG A 183 -20.15 6.93 28.78
C ARG A 183 -19.90 5.42 28.90
N GLN A 184 -20.78 4.60 28.34
CA GLN A 184 -20.60 3.16 28.19
C GLN A 184 -20.05 2.89 26.79
N SER A 185 -18.74 3.05 26.65
CA SER A 185 -18.01 2.74 25.43
C SER A 185 -16.86 1.80 25.72
N SER A 186 -16.52 1.01 24.71
CA SER A 186 -15.24 0.33 24.63
C SER A 186 -14.38 1.06 23.61
N THR A 187 -13.14 1.33 23.96
CA THR A 187 -12.24 2.15 23.14
C THR A 187 -10.90 1.46 22.99
N VAL A 188 -10.42 1.41 21.75
CA VAL A 188 -9.05 1.07 21.39
C VAL A 188 -8.45 2.24 20.64
N ASP A 189 -7.12 2.29 20.60
CA ASP A 189 -6.39 3.41 20.06
C ASP A 189 -5.06 2.96 19.49
N GLY A 190 -4.41 3.87 18.78
CA GLY A 190 -2.98 3.79 18.57
C GLY A 190 -2.42 4.90 17.70
N TRP A 191 -1.11 4.91 17.64
CA TRP A 191 -0.35 5.95 16.98
C TRP A 191 -0.02 5.57 15.55
N ILE A 192 0.01 6.59 14.71
CA ILE A 192 0.35 6.48 13.30
C ILE A 192 1.29 7.60 12.91
N ARG A 193 2.37 7.25 12.20
CA ARG A 193 3.30 8.22 11.65
C ARG A 193 3.40 8.04 10.15
N ARG A 194 3.20 9.11 9.39
CA ARG A 194 3.47 9.08 7.95
C ARG A 194 4.96 9.30 7.71
N VAL A 195 5.60 8.42 6.96
CA VAL A 195 7.04 8.50 6.64
C VAL A 195 7.26 8.52 5.14
N GLU A 196 8.44 8.98 4.73
CA GLU A 196 8.87 8.87 3.33
C GLU A 196 9.55 7.52 3.09
N LEU A 197 9.20 6.83 2.01
CA LEU A 197 9.77 5.52 1.67
C LEU A 197 11.30 5.51 1.65
N ASN A 198 11.90 6.52 1.01
CA ASN A 198 13.35 6.63 0.89
C ASN A 198 14.06 6.95 2.21
N SER A 199 13.32 7.40 3.24
CA SER A 199 13.86 7.56 4.60
C SER A 199 14.01 6.22 5.33
N LEU A 200 13.27 5.20 4.92
CA LEU A 200 13.33 3.85 5.50
C LEU A 200 14.43 3.02 4.84
N ARG A 201 14.47 3.03 3.51
CA ARG A 201 15.45 2.28 2.71
C ARG A 201 15.65 2.93 1.35
N PRO A 202 16.90 3.11 0.88
CA PRO A 202 17.17 3.61 -0.47
C PRO A 202 16.48 2.75 -1.54
N ASN A 203 15.93 3.39 -2.58
CA ASN A 203 15.26 2.77 -3.73
C ASN A 203 13.97 1.98 -3.44
N LEU A 204 13.47 1.97 -2.20
CA LEU A 204 12.25 1.24 -1.85
C LEU A 204 11.04 1.67 -2.71
N ALA A 205 10.93 2.95 -3.05
CA ALA A 205 9.86 3.43 -3.93
C ALA A 205 9.89 2.77 -5.32
N ASN A 206 11.07 2.67 -5.94
CA ASN A 206 11.22 2.06 -7.26
C ASN A 206 10.93 0.56 -7.23
N GLU A 207 11.31 -0.13 -6.16
CA GLU A 207 11.02 -1.56 -5.99
C GLU A 207 9.51 -1.81 -5.83
N LEU A 208 8.80 -0.97 -5.06
CA LEU A 208 7.35 -1.07 -4.90
C LEU A 208 6.58 -0.84 -6.21
N GLU A 209 7.12 -0.02 -7.13
CA GLU A 209 6.54 0.19 -8.46
C GLU A 209 6.70 -1.03 -9.38
N GLY A 210 7.76 -1.81 -9.19
CA GLY A 210 8.12 -2.94 -10.06
C GLY A 210 7.47 -4.29 -9.70
N VAL A 211 6.75 -4.38 -8.58
CA VAL A 211 6.21 -5.64 -8.05
C VAL A 211 4.68 -5.68 -8.02
N GLY A 212 4.12 -6.89 -7.98
CA GLY A 212 2.68 -7.10 -7.79
C GLY A 212 2.23 -6.80 -6.35
N GLU A 213 0.93 -6.60 -6.14
CA GLU A 213 0.35 -6.16 -4.84
C GLU A 213 0.71 -7.08 -3.66
N LYS A 214 0.77 -8.40 -3.87
CA LYS A 214 1.15 -9.33 -2.81
C LYS A 214 2.57 -9.06 -2.32
N GLU A 215 3.51 -8.95 -3.25
CA GLU A 215 4.91 -8.67 -2.95
C GLU A 215 5.10 -7.23 -2.45
N ARG A 216 4.28 -6.29 -2.91
CA ARG A 216 4.20 -4.94 -2.37
C ARG A 216 3.84 -4.93 -0.89
N SER A 217 2.82 -5.70 -0.48
CA SER A 217 2.46 -5.87 0.94
C SER A 217 3.63 -6.44 1.76
N GLN A 218 4.33 -7.45 1.22
CA GLN A 218 5.49 -8.05 1.87
C GLN A 218 6.65 -7.04 2.02
N LEU A 219 6.95 -6.27 0.98
CA LEU A 219 7.97 -5.20 1.03
C LEU A 219 7.63 -4.14 2.08
N TYR A 220 6.37 -3.70 2.15
CA TYR A 220 5.94 -2.78 3.20
C TYR A 220 6.16 -3.38 4.59
N ALA A 221 5.74 -4.63 4.83
CA ALA A 221 5.86 -5.30 6.12
C ALA A 221 7.33 -5.44 6.57
N GLN A 222 8.22 -5.81 5.65
CA GLN A 222 9.65 -5.97 5.92
C GLN A 222 10.38 -4.64 6.15
N ASN A 223 9.81 -3.53 5.68
CA ASN A 223 10.33 -2.18 5.93
C ASN A 223 9.56 -1.46 7.05
N GLY A 224 8.73 -2.20 7.81
CA GLY A 224 8.02 -1.70 8.98
C GLY A 224 6.85 -0.77 8.68
N VAL A 225 6.38 -0.71 7.44
CA VAL A 225 5.23 0.10 7.00
C VAL A 225 3.94 -0.70 7.19
N TRP A 226 3.55 -0.89 8.45
CA TRP A 226 2.47 -1.79 8.83
C TRP A 226 1.11 -1.47 8.19
N TYR A 227 0.66 -0.20 8.24
CA TYR A 227 -0.67 0.15 7.74
C TYR A 227 -0.81 -0.12 6.24
N ASP A 228 0.23 0.19 5.45
CA ASP A 228 0.24 -0.02 4.00
C ASP A 228 0.31 -1.51 3.67
N ALA A 229 1.11 -2.28 4.42
CA ALA A 229 1.17 -3.74 4.26
C ALA A 229 -0.21 -4.39 4.50
N LEU A 230 -0.84 -4.03 5.62
CA LEU A 230 -2.14 -4.57 6.02
C LEU A 230 -3.24 -4.15 5.04
N ALA A 231 -3.27 -2.88 4.63
CA ALA A 231 -4.24 -2.36 3.67
C ALA A 231 -4.15 -3.06 2.31
N THR A 232 -2.94 -3.22 1.77
CA THR A 232 -2.70 -3.88 0.48
C THR A 232 -3.18 -5.33 0.52
N LEU A 233 -2.85 -6.08 1.58
CA LEU A 233 -3.27 -7.48 1.69
C LEU A 233 -4.76 -7.63 1.98
N ALA A 234 -5.35 -6.72 2.75
CA ALA A 234 -6.78 -6.68 2.99
C ALA A 234 -7.58 -6.44 1.70
N GLU A 235 -7.08 -5.58 0.81
CA GLU A 235 -7.69 -5.32 -0.50
C GLU A 235 -7.68 -6.56 -1.39
N LEU A 236 -6.52 -7.23 -1.53
CA LEU A 236 -6.41 -8.49 -2.25
C LEU A 236 -7.41 -9.55 -1.73
N ARG A 237 -7.56 -9.65 -0.41
CA ARG A 237 -8.52 -10.57 0.21
C ARG A 237 -9.98 -10.19 0.00
N ARG A 238 -10.30 -8.91 -0.15
CA ARG A 238 -11.66 -8.47 -0.48
C ARG A 238 -11.99 -8.78 -1.93
N ASP A 239 -11.02 -8.64 -2.81
CA ASP A 239 -11.18 -8.88 -4.25
C ASP A 239 -11.26 -10.38 -4.57
N ASP A 240 -10.52 -11.22 -3.85
CA ASP A 240 -10.61 -12.68 -3.94
C ASP A 240 -10.78 -13.35 -2.56
N PRO A 241 -12.00 -13.37 -2.00
CA PRO A 241 -12.26 -13.89 -0.66
C PRO A 241 -12.09 -15.42 -0.52
N ASN A 242 -12.04 -16.14 -1.64
CA ASN A 242 -11.90 -17.61 -1.64
C ASN A 242 -10.44 -18.07 -1.86
N ASP A 243 -9.52 -17.15 -2.12
CA ASP A 243 -8.10 -17.47 -2.27
C ASP A 243 -7.49 -17.89 -0.91
N THR A 244 -7.26 -19.19 -0.78
CA THR A 244 -6.64 -19.78 0.42
C THR A 244 -5.19 -19.35 0.64
N ALA A 245 -4.45 -19.01 -0.41
CA ALA A 245 -3.09 -18.52 -0.30
C ALA A 245 -3.06 -17.10 0.28
N LEU A 246 -3.97 -16.22 -0.17
CA LEU A 246 -4.15 -14.90 0.46
C LEU A 246 -4.63 -15.01 1.91
N ALA A 247 -5.49 -15.99 2.20
CA ALA A 247 -5.92 -16.25 3.56
C ALA A 247 -4.78 -16.67 4.49
N GLN A 248 -3.86 -17.51 4.00
CA GLN A 248 -2.66 -17.90 4.72
C GLN A 248 -1.68 -16.74 4.88
N GLU A 249 -1.48 -15.93 3.84
CA GLU A 249 -0.60 -14.77 3.89
C GLU A 249 -1.04 -13.78 4.98
N TRP A 250 -2.35 -13.53 5.07
CA TRP A 250 -2.95 -12.66 6.08
C TRP A 250 -2.71 -13.17 7.50
N LYS A 251 -2.93 -14.47 7.73
CA LYS A 251 -2.69 -15.09 9.03
C LYS A 251 -1.23 -14.96 9.43
N LYS A 252 -0.30 -15.20 8.51
CA LYS A 252 1.14 -15.09 8.77
C LYS A 252 1.55 -13.65 9.07
N LEU A 253 1.03 -12.68 8.32
CA LEU A 253 1.29 -11.26 8.56
C LEU A 253 0.85 -10.85 9.97
N LEU A 254 -0.39 -11.20 10.35
CA LEU A 254 -0.91 -10.92 11.68
C LEU A 254 -0.14 -11.65 12.78
N GLU A 255 0.19 -12.93 12.59
CA GLU A 255 1.00 -13.70 13.54
C GLU A 255 2.38 -13.06 13.76
N SER A 256 3.03 -12.61 12.68
CA SER A 256 4.34 -11.94 12.76
C SER A 256 4.31 -10.59 13.49
N ALA A 257 3.11 -10.03 13.69
CA ALA A 257 2.87 -8.78 14.43
C ALA A 257 2.22 -9.02 15.81
N GLY A 258 2.12 -10.27 16.27
CA GLY A 258 1.53 -10.60 17.58
C GLY A 258 0.00 -10.59 17.60
N LEU A 259 -0.66 -10.63 16.44
CA LEU A 259 -2.13 -10.56 16.26
C LEU A 259 -2.73 -11.90 15.79
N LYS A 260 -2.11 -13.01 16.19
CA LYS A 260 -2.40 -14.35 15.67
C LYS A 260 -3.88 -14.73 15.78
N GLU A 261 -4.52 -14.44 16.92
CA GLU A 261 -5.92 -14.78 17.17
C GLU A 261 -6.91 -14.11 16.22
N LEU A 262 -6.50 -13.06 15.50
CA LEU A 262 -7.35 -12.31 14.58
C LEU A 262 -7.37 -12.90 13.16
N GLY A 263 -6.47 -13.83 12.83
CA GLY A 263 -6.22 -14.29 11.45
C GLY A 263 -7.38 -15.00 10.75
N ASP A 264 -8.36 -15.49 11.52
CA ASP A 264 -9.52 -16.23 11.02
C ASP A 264 -10.78 -15.38 10.84
N PHE A 265 -10.78 -14.13 11.30
CA PHE A 265 -11.96 -13.27 11.22
C PHE A 265 -12.13 -12.65 9.83
N PRO A 266 -13.38 -12.45 9.37
CA PRO A 266 -13.66 -11.82 8.09
C PRO A 266 -13.34 -10.32 8.15
N ILE A 267 -12.98 -9.75 6.99
CA ILE A 267 -12.83 -8.31 6.81
C ILE A 267 -14.19 -7.72 6.41
N ILE A 268 -14.69 -6.76 7.18
CA ILE A 268 -15.99 -6.11 7.02
C ILE A 268 -15.75 -4.62 6.70
N PRO A 269 -16.12 -4.13 5.50
CA PRO A 269 -15.98 -2.71 5.20
C PRO A 269 -16.95 -1.87 6.05
N LEU A 270 -16.48 -0.72 6.55
CA LEU A 270 -17.35 0.33 7.08
C LEU A 270 -17.62 1.34 5.97
N ASN A 271 -18.90 1.57 5.68
CA ASN A 271 -19.37 2.59 4.75
C ASN A 271 -19.68 3.89 5.48
#